data_AF-A0A834NB21-F1
#
_entry.id   AF-A0A834NB21-F1
#
_cell.length_a   1.000
_cell.length_b   1.000
_cell.length_c   1.000
_cell.angle_alpha   90.00
_cell.angle_beta   90.00
_cell.angle_gamma   90.00
#
_symmetry.space_group_name_H-M   'P 1'
#
loop_
_entity.id
_entity.type
_entity.pdbx_description
1 polymer ?
#
loop_
_entity_poly.entity_id
_entity_poly.type
_entity_poly.pdbx_seq_one_letter_code
_entity_poly.pdbx_strand_id
1 'polypeptide(L)'
;MLRVTMEIIGQESPLIRKLIKYLKTANKMVRLHVKKGDESQFLYETHVDAMVEDVLYEVTIIYNGRLKILRICYEIEDLAKHGTMLPPNIMGLTDEQVEELKLRDEWGEKCVPMGGWTFNKDAIGRRNGRQPNEKMQEILKNTVEDARAMISKKLVQQDKLLTQKIVQDALDILRGAVTIVYPMGLPPHDVIRQEFENTEDLTGTQASLEVIDISLAQLWFSGKEMIQGKKLKNFLGSNEKTKVIVKLQKRGAGMPGREPLMSEEERKLLMLHAYKRQEQIKNI
;
A
#
# COMPACT_ATOMS: atom_id res chain seq x y z
N MET A 1 -8.47 -9.03 47.50
CA MET A 1 -7.02 -8.73 47.48
C MET A 1 -6.72 -7.61 46.47
N LEU A 2 -7.49 -6.51 46.53
CA LEU A 2 -7.46 -5.39 45.58
C LEU A 2 -7.62 -4.05 46.33
N ARG A 3 -7.27 -4.05 47.63
CA ARG A 3 -7.51 -2.93 48.56
C ARG A 3 -6.31 -2.58 49.43
N VAL A 4 -5.11 -3.04 49.08
CA VAL A 4 -3.88 -2.67 49.78
C VAL A 4 -2.86 -2.28 48.73
N THR A 5 -2.80 -0.99 48.43
CA THR A 5 -1.65 -0.18 47.92
C THR A 5 -2.17 1.12 47.28
N MET A 6 -3.09 1.84 47.92
CA MET A 6 -3.44 3.22 47.53
C MET A 6 -3.03 4.27 48.58
N GLU A 7 -2.22 3.91 49.58
CA GLU A 7 -1.91 4.82 50.70
C GLU A 7 -0.42 5.11 50.94
N ILE A 8 0.49 4.80 50.01
CA ILE A 8 1.90 5.22 50.15
C ILE A 8 2.50 5.64 48.81
N ILE A 9 2.02 6.71 48.16
CA ILE A 9 2.85 7.45 47.19
C ILE A 9 2.46 8.94 47.18
N GLY A 10 2.89 9.67 48.21
CA GLY A 10 2.81 11.13 48.28
C GLY A 10 3.78 11.87 47.34
N GLN A 11 4.62 11.17 46.57
CA GLN A 11 5.54 11.78 45.59
C GLN A 11 5.84 10.80 44.45
N GLU A 12 4.94 10.68 43.46
CA GLU A 12 5.26 9.95 42.23
C GLU A 12 6.35 10.70 41.45
N SER A 13 7.45 10.00 41.15
CA SER A 13 8.52 10.47 40.27
C SER A 13 7.95 11.05 38.95
N PRO A 14 8.50 12.16 38.41
CA PRO A 14 8.09 12.71 37.12
C PRO A 14 8.10 11.69 35.98
N LEU A 15 9.01 10.72 36.03
CA LEU A 15 9.10 9.61 35.08
C LEU A 15 7.91 8.65 35.19
N ILE A 16 7.47 8.31 36.41
CA ILE A 16 6.30 7.46 36.65
C ILE A 16 5.03 8.17 36.20
N ARG A 17 4.90 9.48 36.47
CA ARG A 17 3.77 10.27 35.94
C ARG A 17 3.79 10.35 34.42
N LYS A 18 4.96 10.49 33.81
CA LYS A 18 5.12 10.51 32.35
C LYS A 18 4.78 9.15 31.75
N LEU A 19 5.19 8.05 32.38
CA LEU A 19 4.87 6.68 31.99
C LEU A 19 3.38 6.36 32.16
N ILE A 20 2.75 6.76 33.28
CA ILE A 20 1.30 6.62 33.52
C ILE A 20 0.51 7.48 32.53
N LYS A 21 0.96 8.71 32.23
CA LYS A 21 0.35 9.55 31.19
C LYS A 21 0.47 8.87 29.82
N TYR A 22 1.64 8.37 29.46
CA TYR A 22 1.88 7.64 28.20
C TYR A 22 1.01 6.38 28.10
N LEU A 23 0.90 5.58 29.16
CA LEU A 23 0.04 4.40 29.24
C LEU A 23 -1.46 4.74 29.24
N LYS A 24 -1.86 5.89 29.80
CA LYS A 24 -3.23 6.41 29.73
C LYS A 24 -3.57 6.99 28.34
N THR A 25 -2.60 7.55 27.63
CA THR A 25 -2.74 8.05 26.26
C THR A 25 -2.70 6.91 25.23
N ALA A 26 -1.91 5.86 25.47
CA ALA A 26 -1.89 4.65 24.63
C ALA A 26 -3.23 3.90 24.61
N ASN A 27 -4.11 4.14 25.59
CA ASN A 27 -5.46 3.58 25.67
C ASN A 27 -6.54 4.46 25.02
N LYS A 28 -6.13 5.50 24.30
CA LYS A 28 -6.99 6.51 23.69
C LYS A 28 -6.55 6.71 22.24
N MET A 29 -7.00 5.83 21.37
CA MET A 29 -6.68 5.86 19.95
C MET A 29 -7.94 5.68 19.11
N VAL A 30 -8.10 6.59 18.15
CA VAL A 30 -9.11 6.52 17.11
C VAL A 30 -8.57 5.65 15.98
N ARG A 31 -9.40 4.73 15.50
CA ARG A 31 -9.07 3.90 14.34
C ARG A 31 -9.79 4.42 13.10
N LEU A 32 -9.02 4.79 12.09
CA LEU A 32 -9.50 5.21 10.79
C LEU A 32 -9.51 3.99 9.85
N HIS A 33 -10.68 3.56 9.42
CA HIS A 33 -10.82 2.66 8.29
C HIS A 33 -10.77 3.49 7.01
N VAL A 34 -9.60 3.51 6.37
CA VAL A 34 -9.34 4.28 5.17
C VAL A 34 -9.89 3.53 3.96
N LYS A 35 -10.73 4.21 3.19
CA LYS A 35 -11.30 3.74 1.92
C LYS A 35 -10.93 4.67 0.77
N LYS A 36 -10.99 4.15 -0.46
CA LYS A 36 -11.01 4.94 -1.70
C LYS A 36 -12.22 4.49 -2.52
N GLY A 37 -13.13 5.40 -2.83
CA GLY A 37 -14.46 5.00 -3.31
C GLY A 37 -15.18 4.17 -2.25
N ASP A 38 -15.57 2.94 -2.60
CA ASP A 38 -16.16 1.98 -1.67
C ASP A 38 -15.17 0.89 -1.21
N GLU A 39 -13.95 0.92 -1.76
CA GLU A 39 -12.94 -0.10 -1.50
C GLU A 39 -12.14 0.20 -0.22
N SER A 40 -12.13 -0.77 0.69
CA SER A 40 -11.30 -0.82 1.90
C SER A 40 -9.81 -0.89 1.54
N GLN A 41 -9.03 0.10 2.03
CA GLN A 41 -7.60 0.17 1.77
C GLN A 41 -6.80 -0.39 2.94
N PHE A 42 -6.91 0.23 4.12
CA PHE A 42 -6.19 -0.17 5.33
C PHE A 42 -6.82 0.45 6.59
N LEU A 43 -6.38 -0.01 7.76
CA LEU A 43 -6.68 0.60 9.05
C LEU A 43 -5.48 1.43 9.50
N TYR A 44 -5.73 2.66 9.91
CA TYR A 44 -4.74 3.58 10.46
C TYR A 44 -5.18 4.01 11.87
N GLU A 45 -4.22 4.27 12.75
CA GLU A 45 -4.50 4.59 14.14
C GLU A 45 -3.88 5.94 14.51
N THR A 46 -4.64 6.77 15.22
CA THR A 46 -4.24 8.14 15.61
C THR A 46 -5.05 8.58 16.84
N HIS A 47 -4.98 9.84 17.25
CA HIS A 47 -5.74 10.38 18.39
C HIS A 47 -6.60 11.59 17.97
N VAL A 48 -7.71 11.84 18.67
CA VAL A 48 -8.66 12.93 18.29
C VAL A 48 -8.03 14.33 18.29
N ASP A 49 -6.95 14.54 19.05
CA ASP A 49 -6.25 15.83 19.08
C ASP A 49 -5.27 16.04 17.93
N ALA A 50 -5.08 15.06 17.03
CA ALA A 50 -4.19 15.16 15.88
C ALA A 50 -4.73 16.20 14.89
N MET A 51 -3.81 16.90 14.22
CA MET A 51 -4.20 17.81 13.15
C MET A 51 -4.61 16.99 11.92
N VAL A 52 -5.63 17.48 11.22
CA VAL A 52 -6.13 16.83 10.00
C VAL A 52 -5.05 16.77 8.93
N GLU A 53 -4.19 17.79 8.84
CA GLU A 53 -3.10 17.84 7.86
C GLU A 53 -2.04 16.74 8.08
N ASP A 54 -1.63 16.52 9.34
CA ASP A 54 -0.69 15.44 9.69
C ASP A 54 -1.27 14.06 9.33
N VAL A 55 -2.54 13.84 9.70
CA VAL A 55 -3.24 12.59 9.43
C VAL A 55 -3.45 12.38 7.93
N LEU A 56 -3.82 13.44 7.20
CA LEU A 56 -3.97 13.40 5.74
C LEU A 56 -2.64 13.06 5.07
N TYR A 57 -1.55 13.70 5.49
CA TYR A 57 -0.20 13.45 5.00
C TYR A 57 0.22 12.00 5.21
N GLU A 58 0.12 11.49 6.45
CA GLU A 58 0.49 10.11 6.78
C GLU A 58 -0.37 9.08 6.04
N VAL A 59 -1.70 9.27 6.01
CA VAL A 59 -2.62 8.38 5.28
C VAL A 59 -2.31 8.37 3.79
N THR A 60 -1.96 9.52 3.21
CA THR A 60 -1.64 9.63 1.77
C THR A 60 -0.31 8.96 1.46
N ILE A 61 0.70 9.11 2.32
CA ILE A 61 1.99 8.41 2.17
C ILE A 61 1.80 6.90 2.26
N ILE A 62 1.05 6.41 3.25
CA ILE A 62 0.78 4.97 3.38
C ILE A 62 0.04 4.47 2.14
N TYR A 63 -0.99 5.19 1.68
CA TYR A 63 -1.75 4.82 0.50
C TYR A 63 -0.86 4.73 -0.76
N ASN A 64 -0.11 5.80 -1.07
CA ASN A 64 0.77 5.83 -2.24
C ASN A 64 1.92 4.83 -2.12
N GLY A 65 2.48 4.64 -0.92
CA GLY A 65 3.54 3.66 -0.67
C GLY A 65 3.10 2.23 -0.94
N ARG A 66 1.84 1.87 -0.62
CA ARG A 66 1.28 0.58 -1.02
C ARG A 66 1.19 0.43 -2.53
N LEU A 67 0.71 1.46 -3.24
CA LEU A 67 0.65 1.43 -4.71
C LEU A 67 2.05 1.22 -5.31
N LYS A 68 3.05 1.89 -4.74
CA LYS A 68 4.46 1.76 -5.12
C LYS A 68 4.97 0.33 -4.94
N ILE A 69 4.77 -0.26 -3.75
CA ILE A 69 5.12 -1.65 -3.48
C ILE A 69 4.45 -2.60 -4.48
N LEU A 70 3.17 -2.41 -4.79
CA LEU A 70 2.46 -3.25 -5.75
C LEU A 70 3.09 -3.18 -7.14
N ARG A 71 3.43 -1.99 -7.63
CA ARG A 71 4.12 -1.82 -8.93
C ARG A 71 5.48 -2.52 -8.95
N ILE A 72 6.28 -2.32 -7.90
CA ILE A 72 7.59 -2.98 -7.76
C ILE A 72 7.42 -4.51 -7.75
N CYS A 73 6.43 -5.03 -7.02
CA CYS A 73 6.13 -6.47 -7.00
C CYS A 73 5.83 -7.01 -8.41
N TYR A 74 5.00 -6.32 -9.20
CA TYR A 74 4.70 -6.74 -10.57
C TYR A 74 5.96 -6.75 -11.45
N GLU A 75 6.79 -5.72 -11.37
CA GLU A 75 8.01 -5.66 -12.18
C GLU A 75 9.06 -6.69 -11.73
N ILE A 76 9.15 -7.01 -10.42
CA ILE A 76 10.04 -8.06 -9.92
C ILE A 76 9.61 -9.45 -10.41
N GLU A 77 8.31 -9.72 -10.58
CA GLU A 77 7.84 -10.99 -11.16
C GLU A 77 8.33 -11.17 -12.60
N ASP A 78 8.36 -10.10 -13.39
CA ASP A 78 8.89 -10.12 -14.74
C ASP A 78 10.43 -10.17 -14.76
N LEU A 79 11.09 -9.48 -13.83
CA LEU A 79 12.54 -9.58 -13.60
C LEU A 79 12.97 -11.03 -13.31
N ALA A 80 12.19 -11.74 -12.51
CA ALA A 80 12.46 -13.15 -12.18
C ALA A 80 12.32 -14.06 -13.40
N LYS A 81 11.39 -13.77 -14.31
CA LYS A 81 11.13 -14.61 -15.50
C LYS A 81 12.01 -14.28 -16.69
N HIS A 82 12.42 -13.02 -16.85
CA HIS A 82 12.99 -12.53 -18.10
C HIS A 82 14.25 -11.68 -17.92
N GLY A 83 14.71 -11.45 -16.70
CA GLY A 83 15.91 -10.65 -16.47
C GLY A 83 15.66 -9.14 -16.54
N THR A 84 16.74 -8.36 -16.70
CA THR A 84 16.69 -6.90 -16.60
C THR A 84 16.04 -6.24 -17.82
N MET A 85 15.55 -5.01 -17.64
CA MET A 85 14.95 -4.25 -18.74
C MET A 85 15.97 -3.93 -19.84
N LEU A 86 15.55 -4.07 -21.10
CA LEU A 86 16.35 -3.68 -22.26
C LEU A 86 16.53 -2.15 -22.30
N PRO A 87 17.66 -1.67 -22.84
CA PRO A 87 17.85 -0.24 -23.11
C PRO A 87 16.71 0.35 -23.96
N PRO A 88 16.32 1.62 -23.75
CA PRO A 88 15.21 2.25 -24.48
C PRO A 88 15.38 2.27 -26.01
N ASN A 89 16.62 2.28 -26.50
CA ASN A 89 16.93 2.24 -27.94
C ASN A 89 16.80 0.84 -28.56
N ILE A 90 16.69 -0.22 -27.75
CA ILE A 90 16.50 -1.61 -28.20
C ILE A 90 15.05 -2.06 -28.00
N MET A 91 14.39 -1.54 -26.96
CA MET A 91 13.03 -1.93 -26.60
C MET A 91 12.04 -1.74 -27.76
N GLY A 92 11.30 -2.80 -28.09
CA GLY A 92 10.29 -2.80 -29.15
C GLY A 92 10.83 -2.99 -30.58
N LEU A 93 12.13 -3.19 -30.76
CA LEU A 93 12.72 -3.59 -32.03
C LEU A 93 12.69 -5.11 -32.21
N THR A 94 12.65 -5.57 -33.47
CA THR A 94 12.82 -6.99 -33.78
C THR A 94 14.29 -7.40 -33.73
N ASP A 95 14.55 -8.71 -33.62
CA ASP A 95 15.92 -9.25 -33.57
C ASP A 95 16.70 -8.84 -34.84
N GLU A 96 16.06 -8.79 -36.02
CA GLU A 96 16.69 -8.34 -37.27
C GLU A 96 17.06 -6.85 -37.23
N GLN A 97 16.17 -5.99 -36.74
CA GLN A 97 16.43 -4.55 -36.62
C GLN A 97 17.59 -4.25 -35.68
N VAL A 98 17.69 -5.00 -34.57
CA VAL A 98 18.78 -4.89 -33.61
C VAL A 98 20.11 -5.26 -34.26
N GLU A 99 20.14 -6.32 -35.08
CA GLU A 99 21.33 -6.75 -35.82
C GLU A 99 21.75 -5.75 -36.90
N GLU A 100 20.79 -5.27 -37.71
CA GLU A 100 21.04 -4.26 -38.76
C GLU A 100 21.60 -2.95 -38.19
N LEU A 101 21.01 -2.47 -37.09
CA LEU A 101 21.45 -1.27 -36.39
C LEU A 101 22.68 -1.50 -35.49
N LYS A 102 23.17 -2.75 -35.39
CA LYS A 102 24.30 -3.18 -34.56
C LYS A 102 24.18 -2.75 -33.10
N LEU A 103 22.94 -2.73 -32.58
CA LEU A 103 22.67 -2.34 -31.20
C LEU A 103 23.04 -3.49 -30.26
N ARG A 104 23.51 -3.15 -29.05
CA ARG A 104 23.93 -4.13 -28.04
C ARG A 104 23.41 -3.75 -26.66
N ASP A 105 22.94 -4.74 -25.92
CA ASP A 105 22.60 -4.59 -24.51
C ASP A 105 23.88 -4.61 -23.65
N GLU A 106 24.48 -3.44 -23.46
CA GLU A 106 25.66 -3.29 -22.57
C GLU A 106 25.33 -3.57 -21.10
N TRP A 107 24.07 -3.43 -20.70
CA TRP A 107 23.65 -3.61 -19.32
C TRP A 107 23.45 -5.07 -18.97
N GLY A 108 23.09 -5.93 -19.93
CA GLY A 108 23.00 -7.37 -19.74
C GLY A 108 24.31 -8.02 -19.25
N GLU A 109 25.47 -7.46 -19.60
CA GLU A 109 26.80 -7.91 -19.12
C GLU A 109 27.19 -7.29 -17.77
N LYS A 110 26.65 -6.11 -17.43
CA LYS A 110 26.96 -5.40 -16.17
C LYS A 110 26.06 -5.87 -15.03
N CYS A 111 24.80 -6.15 -15.33
CA CYS A 111 23.75 -6.50 -14.38
C CYS A 111 23.45 -8.01 -14.44
N VAL A 112 24.47 -8.84 -14.21
CA VAL A 112 24.35 -10.29 -14.24
C VAL A 112 23.78 -10.80 -12.91
N PRO A 113 22.74 -11.66 -12.93
CA PRO A 113 22.21 -12.23 -11.70
C PRO A 113 23.19 -13.20 -11.02
N MET A 114 23.07 -13.31 -9.70
CA MET A 114 23.87 -14.18 -8.88
C MET A 114 23.71 -15.64 -9.30
N GLY A 115 24.84 -16.31 -9.56
CA GLY A 115 24.85 -17.69 -10.04
C GLY A 115 24.48 -17.84 -11.53
N GLY A 116 24.58 -16.77 -12.32
CA GLY A 116 24.38 -16.80 -13.76
C GLY A 116 22.92 -16.80 -14.19
N TRP A 117 22.71 -16.90 -15.50
CA TRP A 117 21.39 -16.81 -16.14
C TRP A 117 21.16 -17.94 -17.14
N THR A 118 19.90 -18.19 -17.43
CA THR A 118 19.45 -19.00 -18.57
C THR A 118 18.57 -18.14 -19.48
N PHE A 119 18.41 -18.55 -20.74
CA PHE A 119 17.64 -17.74 -21.68
C PHE A 119 16.15 -18.06 -21.58
N ASN A 120 15.33 -17.03 -21.40
CA ASN A 120 13.88 -17.09 -21.49
C ASN A 120 13.33 -15.77 -22.06
N LYS A 121 13.03 -15.79 -23.37
CA LYS A 121 12.62 -14.62 -24.14
C LYS A 121 11.37 -13.96 -23.53
N ASP A 122 11.42 -12.64 -23.38
CA ASP A 122 10.23 -11.85 -23.08
C ASP A 122 9.39 -11.70 -24.35
N ALA A 123 8.17 -12.20 -24.33
CA ALA A 123 7.25 -12.13 -25.46
C ALA A 123 6.88 -10.68 -25.84
N ILE A 124 6.93 -9.75 -24.88
CA ILE A 124 6.63 -8.33 -25.10
C ILE A 124 7.87 -7.58 -25.61
N GLY A 125 9.06 -8.14 -25.40
CA GLY A 125 10.33 -7.52 -25.82
C GLY A 125 10.75 -6.32 -24.96
N ARG A 126 10.36 -6.27 -23.68
CA ARG A 126 10.78 -5.25 -22.71
C ARG A 126 12.06 -5.65 -21.98
N ARG A 127 12.25 -6.94 -21.68
CA ARG A 127 13.37 -7.49 -20.91
C ARG A 127 14.31 -8.33 -21.78
N ASN A 128 15.56 -8.45 -21.36
CA ASN A 128 16.63 -9.04 -22.19
C ASN A 128 16.62 -10.57 -22.27
N GLY A 129 15.71 -11.22 -21.57
CA GLY A 129 15.55 -12.67 -21.53
C GLY A 129 16.60 -13.40 -20.69
N ARG A 130 17.48 -12.70 -19.95
CA ARG A 130 18.51 -13.31 -19.09
C ARG A 130 17.93 -13.62 -17.72
N GLN A 131 17.08 -14.64 -17.65
CA GLN A 131 16.42 -15.01 -16.39
C GLN A 131 17.42 -15.55 -15.36
N PRO A 132 17.28 -15.21 -14.07
CA PRO A 132 18.07 -15.82 -12.99
C PRO A 132 17.86 -17.34 -12.90
N ASN A 133 18.78 -18.05 -12.24
CA ASN A 133 18.57 -19.46 -11.90
C ASN A 133 17.37 -19.66 -10.96
N GLU A 134 16.86 -20.90 -10.89
CA GLU A 134 15.62 -21.24 -10.16
C GLU A 134 15.64 -20.78 -8.70
N LYS A 135 16.74 -20.98 -7.99
CA LYS A 135 16.91 -20.56 -6.60
C LYS A 135 16.77 -19.03 -6.43
N MET A 136 17.36 -18.25 -7.34
CA MET A 136 17.22 -16.79 -7.31
C MET A 136 15.81 -16.34 -7.68
N GLN A 137 15.14 -17.03 -8.60
CA GLN A 137 13.74 -16.77 -8.91
C GLN A 137 12.83 -17.01 -7.71
N GLU A 138 13.05 -18.09 -6.95
CA GLU A 138 12.31 -18.40 -5.73
C GLU A 138 12.48 -17.31 -4.67
N ILE A 139 13.70 -16.80 -4.48
CA ILE A 139 13.95 -15.67 -3.56
C ILE A 139 13.08 -14.46 -3.95
N LEU A 140 13.07 -14.07 -5.24
CA LEU A 140 12.25 -12.95 -5.70
C LEU A 140 10.75 -13.21 -5.51
N LYS A 141 10.27 -14.40 -5.89
CA LYS A 141 8.86 -14.79 -5.78
C LYS A 141 8.37 -14.77 -4.33
N ASN A 142 9.08 -15.44 -3.43
CA ASN A 142 8.73 -15.49 -2.01
C ASN A 142 8.73 -14.10 -1.38
N THR A 143 9.74 -13.28 -1.70
CA THR A 143 9.82 -11.89 -1.24
C THR A 143 8.64 -11.04 -1.72
N VAL A 144 8.23 -11.22 -2.99
CA VAL A 144 7.05 -10.54 -3.54
C VAL A 144 5.77 -10.94 -2.81
N GLU A 145 5.60 -12.22 -2.51
CA GLU A 145 4.45 -12.73 -1.75
C GLU A 145 4.42 -12.15 -0.33
N ASP A 146 5.56 -12.14 0.37
CA ASP A 146 5.70 -11.57 1.71
C ASP A 146 5.38 -10.07 1.72
N ALA A 147 5.95 -9.29 0.80
CA ALA A 147 5.69 -7.86 0.69
C ALA A 147 4.20 -7.58 0.41
N ARG A 148 3.56 -8.35 -0.49
CA ARG A 148 2.12 -8.23 -0.75
C ARG A 148 1.27 -8.58 0.47
N ALA A 149 1.69 -9.56 1.28
CA ALA A 149 1.00 -9.91 2.51
C ALA A 149 1.08 -8.77 3.55
N MET A 150 2.23 -8.10 3.68
CA MET A 150 2.45 -6.97 4.59
C MET A 150 1.55 -5.75 4.29
N ILE A 151 1.21 -5.52 3.03
CA ILE A 151 0.37 -4.38 2.61
C ILE A 151 -1.05 -4.77 2.16
N SER A 152 -1.46 -6.01 2.39
CA SER A 152 -2.71 -6.56 1.86
C SER A 152 -3.96 -5.81 2.35
N LYS A 153 -4.95 -5.58 1.47
CA LYS A 153 -6.28 -5.06 1.84
C LYS A 153 -7.00 -5.99 2.83
N LYS A 154 -6.66 -7.30 2.83
CA LYS A 154 -7.22 -8.31 3.74
C LYS A 154 -6.90 -8.02 5.22
N LEU A 155 -5.87 -7.22 5.50
CA LEU A 155 -5.50 -6.83 6.86
C LEU A 155 -6.62 -6.07 7.58
N VAL A 156 -7.48 -5.37 6.83
CA VAL A 156 -8.67 -4.69 7.38
C VAL A 156 -9.63 -5.67 8.04
N GLN A 157 -9.86 -6.83 7.43
CA GLN A 157 -10.75 -7.88 7.96
C GLN A 157 -10.13 -8.58 9.17
N GLN A 158 -8.80 -8.65 9.22
CA GLN A 158 -8.03 -9.17 10.35
C GLN A 158 -7.84 -8.13 11.47
N ASP A 159 -8.43 -6.94 11.33
CA ASP A 159 -8.31 -5.81 12.26
C ASP A 159 -6.85 -5.38 12.54
N LYS A 160 -5.95 -5.61 11.56
CA LYS A 160 -4.54 -5.22 11.61
C LYS A 160 -4.34 -3.82 11.03
N LEU A 161 -3.53 -3.03 11.72
CA LEU A 161 -3.14 -1.70 11.31
C LEU A 161 -2.07 -1.74 10.22
N LEU A 162 -2.06 -0.73 9.38
CA LEU A 162 -0.96 -0.46 8.47
C LEU A 162 -0.31 0.86 8.85
N THR A 163 1.01 0.83 9.01
CA THR A 163 1.82 2.01 9.37
C THR A 163 2.84 2.30 8.29
N GLN A 164 3.37 3.51 8.28
CA GLN A 164 4.46 3.88 7.37
C GLN A 164 5.68 2.96 7.55
N LYS A 165 5.95 2.50 8.79
CA LYS A 165 7.03 1.56 9.06
C LYS A 165 6.82 0.23 8.32
N ILE A 166 5.62 -0.35 8.35
CA ILE A 166 5.33 -1.61 7.63
C ILE A 166 5.53 -1.43 6.12
N VAL A 167 5.13 -0.28 5.57
CA VAL A 167 5.37 0.06 4.16
C VAL A 167 6.86 0.15 3.86
N GLN A 168 7.63 0.80 4.72
CA GLN A 168 9.09 0.91 4.57
C GLN A 168 9.78 -0.46 4.68
N ASP A 169 9.40 -1.27 5.67
CA ASP A 169 9.93 -2.62 5.87
C ASP A 169 9.67 -3.50 4.63
N ALA A 170 8.49 -3.40 4.02
CA ALA A 170 8.15 -4.11 2.78
C ALA A 170 9.01 -3.65 1.59
N LEU A 171 9.27 -2.34 1.45
CA LEU A 171 10.18 -1.82 0.43
C LEU A 171 11.62 -2.31 0.64
N ASP A 172 12.08 -2.34 1.89
CA ASP A 172 13.45 -2.74 2.22
C ASP A 172 13.67 -4.25 1.99
N ILE A 173 12.66 -5.07 2.27
CA ILE A 173 12.66 -6.51 1.95
C ILE A 173 12.78 -6.72 0.43
N LEU A 174 11.99 -6.00 -0.37
CA LEU A 174 12.07 -6.06 -1.84
C LEU A 174 13.44 -5.60 -2.36
N ARG A 175 13.96 -4.48 -1.83
CA ARG A 175 15.29 -3.97 -2.19
C ARG A 175 16.39 -4.96 -1.84
N GLY A 176 16.30 -5.58 -0.66
CA GLY A 176 17.22 -6.61 -0.21
C GLY A 176 17.25 -7.82 -1.15
N ALA A 177 16.09 -8.35 -1.52
CA ALA A 177 15.99 -9.47 -2.45
C ALA A 177 16.56 -9.14 -3.83
N VAL A 178 16.25 -7.97 -4.39
CA VAL A 178 16.82 -7.52 -5.67
C VAL A 178 18.33 -7.38 -5.57
N THR A 179 18.87 -6.88 -4.45
CA THR A 179 20.33 -6.74 -4.23
C THR A 179 21.01 -8.10 -4.12
N ILE A 180 20.38 -9.08 -3.48
CA ILE A 180 20.89 -10.46 -3.40
C ILE A 180 20.97 -11.08 -4.79
N VAL A 181 19.91 -10.93 -5.59
CA VAL A 181 19.86 -11.54 -6.92
C VAL A 181 20.71 -10.77 -7.92
N TYR A 182 20.80 -9.45 -7.83
CA TYR A 182 21.58 -8.58 -8.71
C TYR A 182 22.56 -7.73 -7.88
N PRO A 183 23.70 -8.30 -7.46
CA PRO A 183 24.65 -7.61 -6.57
C PRO A 183 25.31 -6.38 -7.20
N MET A 184 25.38 -6.33 -8.54
CA MET A 184 25.87 -5.16 -9.29
C MET A 184 24.76 -4.13 -9.56
N GLY A 185 23.57 -4.33 -8.98
CA GLY A 185 22.40 -3.49 -9.18
C GLY A 185 21.70 -3.76 -10.52
N LEU A 186 20.56 -3.07 -10.69
CA LEU A 186 19.79 -3.08 -11.92
C LEU A 186 20.19 -1.89 -12.82
N PRO A 187 19.90 -1.97 -14.13
CA PRO A 187 20.13 -0.85 -15.03
C PRO A 187 19.40 0.42 -14.58
N PRO A 188 19.94 1.63 -14.84
CA PRO A 188 19.35 2.91 -14.42
C PRO A 188 18.00 3.19 -15.08
N HIS A 189 17.75 2.59 -16.25
CA HIS A 189 16.47 2.66 -16.94
C HIS A 189 15.48 1.59 -16.47
N ASP A 190 15.86 0.65 -15.59
CA ASP A 190 14.95 -0.36 -15.08
C ASP A 190 13.96 0.27 -14.09
N VAL A 191 12.67 0.05 -14.31
CA VAL A 191 11.57 0.64 -13.52
C VAL A 191 11.70 0.30 -12.03
N ILE A 192 12.18 -0.90 -11.69
CA ILE A 192 12.36 -1.32 -10.29
C ILE A 192 13.36 -0.41 -9.59
N ARG A 193 14.47 -0.07 -10.28
CA ARG A 193 15.50 0.82 -9.73
C ARG A 193 14.98 2.24 -9.60
N GLN A 194 14.30 2.74 -10.63
CA GLN A 194 13.72 4.08 -10.61
C GLN A 194 12.71 4.24 -9.46
N GLU A 195 11.86 3.23 -9.23
CA GLU A 195 10.96 3.20 -8.09
C GLU A 195 11.75 3.20 -6.76
N PHE A 196 12.80 2.39 -6.61
CA PHE A 196 13.59 2.43 -5.36
C PHE A 196 14.32 3.76 -5.12
N GLU A 197 14.71 4.46 -6.19
CA GLU A 197 15.42 5.75 -6.16
C GLU A 197 14.47 6.96 -6.13
N ASN A 198 13.15 6.74 -6.23
CA ASN A 198 12.12 7.79 -6.34
C ASN A 198 12.29 8.68 -7.59
N THR A 199 12.74 8.10 -8.70
CA THR A 199 12.91 8.77 -10.00
C THR A 199 11.99 8.18 -11.06
N GLU A 200 10.95 7.45 -10.66
CA GLU A 200 9.94 6.91 -11.57
C GLU A 200 9.14 8.03 -12.25
N ASP A 201 8.84 7.85 -13.53
CA ASP A 201 7.84 8.66 -14.24
C ASP A 201 6.58 7.83 -14.48
N LEU A 202 5.49 8.21 -13.81
CA LEU A 202 4.21 7.54 -13.95
C LEU A 202 3.33 8.18 -15.03
N THR A 203 3.78 9.25 -15.69
CA THR A 203 2.98 10.00 -16.67
C THR A 203 2.44 9.07 -17.77
N GLY A 204 1.14 9.16 -18.06
CA GLY A 204 0.48 8.35 -19.07
C GLY A 204 0.21 6.88 -18.69
N THR A 205 0.64 6.44 -17.51
CA THR A 205 0.34 5.09 -16.99
C THR A 205 -0.98 5.06 -16.21
N GLN A 206 -1.61 3.89 -16.11
CA GLN A 206 -2.78 3.69 -15.24
C GLN A 206 -2.46 4.01 -13.77
N ALA A 207 -1.23 3.79 -13.32
CA ALA A 207 -0.79 4.10 -11.97
C ALA A 207 -0.88 5.61 -11.63
N SER A 208 -0.67 6.50 -12.60
CA SER A 208 -0.80 7.95 -12.38
C SER A 208 -2.22 8.38 -12.03
N LEU A 209 -3.24 7.61 -12.46
CA LEU A 209 -4.64 7.88 -12.12
C LEU A 209 -4.95 7.50 -10.67
N GLU A 210 -4.18 6.56 -10.11
CA GLU A 210 -4.40 6.08 -8.76
C GLU A 210 -3.64 6.86 -7.70
N VAL A 211 -2.40 7.25 -7.98
CA VAL A 211 -1.53 8.01 -7.06
C VAL A 211 -2.15 9.38 -6.78
N ILE A 212 -2.14 9.77 -5.50
CA ILE A 212 -2.70 11.05 -5.06
C ILE A 212 -1.53 11.95 -4.64
N ASP A 213 -1.37 13.08 -5.31
CA ASP A 213 -0.47 14.13 -4.84
C ASP A 213 -0.92 14.61 -3.45
N ILE A 214 0.02 14.71 -2.52
CA ILE A 214 -0.21 15.11 -1.13
C ILE A 214 -0.94 16.46 -1.05
N SER A 215 -0.58 17.41 -1.92
CA SER A 215 -1.21 18.73 -1.98
C SER A 215 -2.65 18.71 -2.50
N LEU A 216 -3.02 17.65 -3.24
CA LEU A 216 -4.35 17.43 -3.79
C LEU A 216 -5.15 16.40 -2.99
N ALA A 217 -4.61 15.85 -1.91
CA ALA A 217 -5.30 14.86 -1.09
C ALA A 217 -6.42 15.52 -0.27
N GLN A 218 -7.55 14.83 -0.16
CA GLN A 218 -8.67 15.21 0.71
C GLN A 218 -9.14 13.99 1.49
N LEU A 219 -9.46 14.20 2.77
CA LEU A 219 -10.01 13.17 3.65
C LEU A 219 -11.46 13.52 4.00
N TRP A 220 -12.36 12.56 3.85
CA TRP A 220 -13.79 12.77 4.07
C TRP A 220 -14.31 11.85 5.16
N PHE A 221 -15.12 12.41 6.06
CA PHE A 221 -15.83 11.67 7.10
C PHE A 221 -17.32 12.01 7.06
N SER A 222 -18.18 10.99 6.94
CA SER A 222 -19.64 11.14 6.95
C SER A 222 -20.17 12.20 5.97
N GLY A 223 -19.59 12.28 4.76
CA GLY A 223 -19.99 13.24 3.73
C GLY A 223 -19.53 14.69 3.97
N LYS A 224 -18.64 14.91 4.94
CA LYS A 224 -17.98 16.21 5.19
C LYS A 224 -16.48 16.09 4.95
N GLU A 225 -15.93 17.05 4.24
CA GLU A 225 -14.47 17.17 4.10
C GLU A 225 -13.86 17.53 5.46
N MET A 226 -12.81 16.79 5.82
CA MET A 226 -11.99 17.09 6.98
C MET A 226 -11.01 18.18 6.54
N ILE A 227 -11.36 19.42 6.87
CA ILE A 227 -10.59 20.61 6.46
C ILE A 227 -9.27 20.68 7.25
N GLN A 228 -8.18 20.97 6.55
CA GLN A 228 -6.84 21.20 7.11
C GLN A 228 -6.84 22.38 8.13
N GLY A 229 -5.83 22.45 9.00
CA GLY A 229 -5.76 23.43 10.10
C GLY A 229 -6.74 23.19 11.27
N LYS A 230 -7.60 22.16 11.20
CA LYS A 230 -8.47 21.72 12.30
C LYS A 230 -7.97 20.41 12.90
N LYS A 231 -8.39 20.14 14.14
CA LYS A 231 -8.16 18.85 14.81
C LYS A 231 -9.22 17.81 14.41
N LEU A 232 -8.87 16.53 14.45
CA LEU A 232 -9.80 15.43 14.20
C LEU A 232 -11.05 15.49 15.09
N LYS A 233 -10.90 15.90 16.36
CA LYS A 233 -12.02 16.01 17.32
C LYS A 233 -13.15 16.92 16.86
N ASN A 234 -12.86 17.89 16.00
CA ASN A 234 -13.89 18.79 15.46
C ASN A 234 -14.85 18.07 14.50
N PHE A 235 -14.45 16.91 14.00
CA PHE A 235 -15.24 16.06 13.09
C PHE A 235 -15.73 14.78 13.77
N LEU A 236 -14.88 14.16 14.58
CA LEU A 236 -15.15 12.85 15.21
C LEU A 236 -15.72 12.97 16.64
N GLY A 237 -15.61 14.16 17.26
CA GLY A 237 -15.91 14.37 18.68
C GLY A 237 -14.74 14.00 19.60
N SER A 238 -15.01 13.93 20.90
CA SER A 238 -13.99 13.67 21.94
C SER A 238 -13.77 12.18 22.25
N ASN A 239 -14.39 11.27 21.48
CA ASN A 239 -14.31 9.83 21.74
C ASN A 239 -13.05 9.23 21.10
N GLU A 240 -12.13 8.77 21.93
CA GLU A 240 -10.86 8.16 21.53
C GLU A 240 -10.90 6.63 21.52
N LYS A 241 -12.09 6.02 21.48
CA LYS A 241 -12.30 4.57 21.31
C LYS A 241 -13.25 4.28 20.15
N THR A 242 -13.15 5.07 19.09
CA THR A 242 -14.05 4.96 17.93
C THR A 242 -13.29 4.45 16.72
N LYS A 243 -13.91 3.50 16.01
CA LYS A 243 -13.52 3.11 14.66
C LYS A 243 -14.44 3.85 13.68
N VAL A 244 -13.87 4.68 12.82
CA VAL A 244 -14.61 5.48 11.85
C VAL A 244 -14.17 5.16 10.43
N ILE A 245 -15.07 5.27 9.47
CA ILE A 245 -14.75 5.12 8.04
C ILE A 245 -14.42 6.49 7.49
N VAL A 246 -13.26 6.62 6.85
CA VAL A 246 -12.83 7.83 6.15
C VAL A 246 -12.52 7.51 4.70
N LYS A 247 -12.86 8.43 3.80
CA LYS A 247 -12.61 8.27 2.36
C LYS A 247 -11.50 9.22 1.91
N LEU A 248 -10.43 8.65 1.36
CA LEU A 248 -9.33 9.37 0.73
C LEU A 248 -9.70 9.65 -0.74
N GLN A 249 -9.55 10.89 -1.17
CA GLN A 249 -9.92 11.32 -2.52
C GLN A 249 -8.99 12.42 -3.05
N LYS A 250 -8.89 12.51 -4.38
CA LYS A 250 -8.20 13.61 -5.06
C LYS A 250 -9.11 14.82 -5.17
N ARG A 251 -8.58 16.01 -4.88
CA ARG A 251 -9.27 17.29 -5.04
C ARG A 251 -9.78 17.43 -6.48
N GLY A 252 -11.04 17.83 -6.60
CA GLY A 252 -11.73 17.96 -7.89
C GLY A 252 -12.54 16.74 -8.31
N ALA A 253 -12.41 15.59 -7.64
CA ALA A 253 -13.23 14.40 -7.93
C ALA A 253 -14.65 14.43 -7.30
N GLY A 254 -15.04 15.56 -6.70
CA GLY A 254 -16.35 15.74 -6.06
C GLY A 254 -16.48 15.06 -4.69
N MET A 255 -17.67 15.17 -4.09
CA MET A 255 -17.98 14.53 -2.82
C MET A 255 -18.02 13.00 -2.99
N PRO A 256 -17.34 12.22 -2.14
CA PRO A 256 -17.40 10.76 -2.23
C PRO A 256 -18.82 10.24 -1.99
N GLY A 257 -19.16 9.14 -2.66
CA GLY A 257 -20.42 8.42 -2.43
C GLY A 257 -20.58 8.04 -0.96
N ARG A 258 -21.81 8.09 -0.45
CA ARG A 258 -22.09 7.67 0.93
C ARG A 258 -21.89 6.17 1.08
N GLU A 259 -21.49 5.74 2.28
CA GLU A 259 -21.44 4.31 2.60
C GLU A 259 -22.85 3.70 2.45
N PRO A 260 -22.96 2.50 1.83
CA PRO A 260 -24.21 1.79 1.78
C PRO A 260 -24.66 1.42 3.21
N LEU A 261 -25.96 1.52 3.47
CA LEU A 261 -26.55 1.25 4.80
C LEU A 261 -26.43 -0.23 5.23
N MET A 262 -26.17 -1.12 4.28
CA MET A 262 -26.09 -2.57 4.48
C MET A 262 -25.05 -3.15 3.53
N SER A 263 -24.42 -4.25 3.97
CA SER A 263 -23.51 -5.03 3.12
C SER A 263 -24.24 -5.66 1.94
N GLU A 264 -23.50 -6.07 0.90
CA GLU A 264 -24.09 -6.78 -0.23
C GLU A 264 -24.73 -8.12 0.18
N GLU A 265 -24.15 -8.82 1.16
CA GLU A 265 -24.68 -10.08 1.67
C GLU A 265 -26.02 -9.86 2.39
N GLU A 266 -26.09 -8.87 3.28
CA GLU A 266 -27.35 -8.48 3.94
C GLU A 266 -28.41 -8.06 2.92
N ARG A 267 -28.01 -7.30 1.89
CA ARG A 267 -28.91 -6.89 0.80
C ARG A 267 -29.43 -8.11 0.03
N LYS A 268 -28.57 -9.09 -0.28
CA LYS A 268 -28.96 -10.35 -0.93
C LYS A 268 -29.92 -11.16 -0.05
N LEU A 269 -29.62 -11.31 1.24
CA LEU A 269 -30.50 -12.01 2.20
C LEU A 269 -31.87 -11.33 2.30
N LEU A 270 -31.89 -10.00 2.34
CA LEU A 270 -33.13 -9.22 2.39
C LEU A 270 -33.94 -9.37 1.09
N MET A 271 -33.30 -9.36 -0.08
CA MET A 271 -33.93 -9.64 -1.37
C MET A 271 -34.51 -11.07 -1.42
N LEU A 272 -33.76 -12.07 -0.96
CA LEU A 272 -34.22 -13.45 -0.89
C LEU A 272 -35.43 -13.60 0.05
N HIS A 273 -35.41 -12.93 1.21
CA HIS A 273 -36.52 -12.94 2.14
C HIS A 273 -37.76 -12.25 1.55
N ALA A 274 -37.59 -11.11 0.86
CA ALA A 274 -38.67 -10.42 0.17
C ALA A 274 -39.29 -11.28 -0.94
N TYR A 275 -38.45 -11.98 -1.73
CA TYR A 275 -38.91 -12.90 -2.77
C TYR A 275 -39.76 -14.05 -2.18
N LYS A 276 -39.26 -14.72 -1.14
CA LYS A 276 -40.01 -15.79 -0.45
C LYS A 276 -41.36 -15.31 0.07
N ARG A 277 -41.41 -14.09 0.63
CA ARG A 277 -42.65 -13.48 1.11
C ARG A 277 -43.63 -13.20 -0.02
N GLN A 278 -43.15 -12.74 -1.18
CA GLN A 278 -43.99 -12.53 -2.36
C GLN A 278 -44.59 -13.85 -2.88
N GLU A 279 -43.81 -14.94 -2.91
CA GLU A 279 -44.33 -16.24 -3.31
C GLU A 279 -45.37 -16.78 -2.33
N GLN A 280 -45.15 -16.60 -1.02
CA GLN A 280 -46.13 -16.96 0.00
C GLN A 280 -47.45 -16.20 -0.16
N ILE A 281 -47.39 -14.89 -0.49
CA ILE A 281 -48.59 -14.06 -0.71
C ILE A 281 -49.32 -14.45 -2.00
N LYS A 282 -48.62 -14.89 -3.05
CA LYS A 282 -49.24 -15.37 -4.30
C LYS A 282 -49.95 -16.72 -4.14
N ASN A 283 -49.57 -17.49 -3.12
CA ASN A 283 -50.15 -18.80 -2.81
C ASN A 283 -51.29 -18.72 -1.77
N ILE A 284 -51.76 -17.51 -1.45
CA ILE A 284 -52.95 -17.21 -0.63
C ILE A 284 -54.04 -16.67 -1.55
#